data_AF-A0AAQ4CR64-F1
#
_entry.id   AF-A0AAQ4CR64-F1
#
_cell.length_a   1.000
_cell.length_b   1.000
_cell.length_c   1.000
_cell.angle_alpha   90.00
_cell.angle_beta   90.00
_cell.angle_gamma   90.00
#
_symmetry.space_group_name_H-M   'P 1'
#
loop_
_entity.id
_entity.type
_entity.pdbx_description
1 polymer ?
#
loop_
_entity_poly.entity_id
_entity_poly.type
_entity_poly.pdbx_seq_one_letter_code
_entity_poly.pdbx_strand_id
1 'polypeptide(L)'
;MKKDIIRLWQFLKNIDDIKWSQQEDKGYEVVNKHWEYCGINEKPNYNIESYYLSLWLTYIYDYRQRTELLWPDTEDESSGKGLAIMMYITYLYIDQKLEIENIKQKVYNRQLDRLCICSQLCIPARTNWKYPLQSLWRTLKILNNFNRNIVELMKYVYNIDETEPIRNVAYALYLITYDFKKDENEVMSILYDKELFKKEKLKWKKSKNYYHKRVWAGVRDFFKGSYSKEFLSKLNWNKLYLEQLELPGDIHNIYFIENIGLDSLLEDILDDIPDDYRAMLRKFYEENRDALRQMNLYVEQFDVTYDYDREMCKKARCKICPLYVGQKHKINLNNIIKKIYHKENLEKIIEITPIRLCNGWNG
;
A
#
# COMPACT_ATOMS: atom_id res chain seq x y z
N MET A 1 -15.85 24.80 -9.56
CA MET A 1 -14.52 24.53 -8.95
C MET A 1 -14.61 23.88 -7.57
N LYS A 2 -14.65 24.63 -6.46
CA LYS A 2 -14.57 24.02 -5.11
C LYS A 2 -15.62 22.93 -4.88
N LYS A 3 -16.87 23.18 -5.30
CA LYS A 3 -17.99 22.25 -5.11
C LYS A 3 -17.82 20.93 -5.87
N ASP A 4 -17.32 20.96 -7.10
CA ASP A 4 -17.22 19.76 -7.95
C ASP A 4 -15.99 18.92 -7.62
N ILE A 5 -14.86 19.57 -7.28
CA ILE A 5 -13.69 18.87 -6.72
C ILE A 5 -14.04 18.20 -5.39
N ILE A 6 -14.74 18.90 -4.49
CA ILE A 6 -15.21 18.31 -3.23
C ILE A 6 -16.16 17.13 -3.48
N ARG A 7 -17.08 17.22 -4.45
CA ARG A 7 -17.98 16.10 -4.81
C ARG A 7 -17.22 14.89 -5.33
N LEU A 8 -16.26 15.09 -6.22
CA LEU A 8 -15.41 14.00 -6.71
C LEU A 8 -14.63 13.37 -5.55
N TRP A 9 -14.10 14.18 -4.66
CA TRP A 9 -13.35 13.70 -3.50
C TRP A 9 -14.24 12.90 -2.54
N GLN A 10 -15.47 13.35 -2.30
CA GLN A 10 -16.46 12.60 -1.52
C GLN A 10 -16.79 11.26 -2.18
N PHE A 11 -16.90 11.22 -3.51
CA PHE A 11 -17.07 9.98 -4.25
C PHE A 11 -15.87 9.03 -4.07
N LEU A 12 -14.64 9.52 -4.25
CA LEU A 12 -13.43 8.73 -4.08
C LEU A 12 -13.27 8.23 -2.64
N LYS A 13 -13.55 9.08 -1.65
CA LYS A 13 -13.63 8.70 -0.23
C LYS A 13 -14.62 7.55 -0.02
N ASN A 14 -15.82 7.63 -0.60
CA ASN A 14 -16.82 6.58 -0.41
C ASN A 14 -16.35 5.24 -0.99
N ILE A 15 -15.68 5.25 -2.14
CA ILE A 15 -15.11 4.02 -2.70
C ILE A 15 -13.96 3.49 -1.82
N ASP A 16 -13.12 4.38 -1.32
CA ASP A 16 -12.04 4.06 -0.38
C ASP A 16 -12.61 3.44 0.92
N ASP A 17 -13.66 4.02 1.51
CA ASP A 17 -14.34 3.47 2.68
C ASP A 17 -14.94 2.07 2.41
N ILE A 18 -15.54 1.86 1.23
CA ILE A 18 -16.06 0.54 0.81
C ILE A 18 -14.91 -0.47 0.68
N LYS A 19 -13.78 -0.07 0.07
CA LYS A 19 -12.60 -0.91 -0.09
C LYS A 19 -12.11 -1.43 1.27
N TRP A 20 -11.90 -0.53 2.22
CA TRP A 20 -11.33 -0.90 3.52
C TRP A 20 -12.34 -1.59 4.44
N SER A 21 -13.65 -1.41 4.22
CA SER A 21 -14.69 -2.11 5.01
C SER A 21 -14.96 -3.55 4.55
N GLN A 22 -14.69 -3.87 3.28
CA GLN A 22 -14.94 -5.20 2.71
C GLN A 22 -13.69 -6.10 2.66
N GLN A 23 -12.56 -5.64 3.20
CA GLN A 23 -11.32 -6.41 3.15
C GLN A 23 -11.35 -7.52 4.22
N GLU A 24 -12.00 -8.64 3.91
CA GLU A 24 -11.77 -9.91 4.61
C GLU A 24 -10.35 -10.36 4.32
N ASP A 25 -9.51 -10.47 5.35
CA ASP A 25 -8.14 -10.93 5.13
C ASP A 25 -8.09 -12.46 4.98
N LYS A 26 -8.30 -12.91 3.74
CA LYS A 26 -8.06 -14.29 3.33
C LYS A 26 -6.58 -14.58 3.09
N GLY A 27 -5.67 -13.62 3.35
CA GLY A 27 -4.24 -13.79 3.17
C GLY A 27 -3.71 -15.00 3.94
N TYR A 28 -4.20 -15.24 5.17
CA TYR A 28 -3.82 -16.41 5.95
C TYR A 28 -4.30 -17.73 5.36
N GLU A 29 -5.50 -17.78 4.76
CA GLU A 29 -6.00 -18.99 4.12
C GLU A 29 -5.11 -19.40 2.95
N VAL A 30 -4.73 -18.42 2.12
CA VAL A 30 -3.82 -18.64 0.98
C VAL A 30 -2.43 -19.07 1.46
N VAL A 31 -1.90 -18.41 2.50
CA VAL A 31 -0.59 -18.76 3.07
C VAL A 31 -0.59 -20.19 3.62
N ASN A 32 -1.66 -20.57 4.33
CA ASN A 32 -1.79 -21.92 4.91
C ASN A 32 -1.82 -22.99 3.84
N LYS A 33 -2.58 -22.79 2.77
CA LYS A 33 -2.61 -23.72 1.63
C LYS A 33 -1.20 -23.90 1.03
N HIS A 34 -0.44 -22.81 0.86
CA HIS A 34 0.93 -22.88 0.35
C HIS A 34 1.88 -23.61 1.30
N TRP A 35 1.72 -23.41 2.61
CA TRP A 35 2.56 -24.07 3.61
C TRP A 35 2.23 -25.56 3.73
N GLU A 36 0.95 -25.93 3.75
CA GLU A 36 0.46 -27.31 3.69
C GLU A 36 1.02 -28.03 2.45
N TYR A 37 0.98 -27.37 1.29
CA TYR A 37 1.54 -27.90 0.06
C TYR A 37 3.06 -28.16 0.15
N CYS A 38 3.80 -27.32 0.86
CA CYS A 38 5.23 -27.52 1.12
C CYS A 38 5.52 -28.48 2.28
N GLY A 39 4.51 -29.09 2.90
CA GLY A 39 4.68 -29.97 4.06
C GLY A 39 5.15 -29.25 5.32
N ILE A 40 4.93 -27.93 5.42
CA ILE A 40 5.14 -27.16 6.65
C ILE A 40 3.92 -27.38 7.51
N ASN A 41 4.09 -28.11 8.62
CA ASN A 41 3.01 -28.46 9.55
C ASN A 41 2.83 -27.40 10.64
N GLU A 42 3.80 -26.50 10.78
CA GLU A 42 3.76 -25.39 11.70
C GLU A 42 2.77 -24.34 11.22
N LYS A 43 1.88 -23.89 12.09
CA LYS A 43 1.04 -22.74 11.77
C LYS A 43 1.81 -21.46 12.04
N PRO A 44 1.81 -20.48 11.11
CA PRO A 44 2.36 -19.17 11.38
C PRO A 44 1.74 -18.60 12.65
N ASN A 45 2.55 -17.98 13.49
CA ASN A 45 2.03 -17.16 14.57
C ASN A 45 1.42 -15.90 13.95
N TYR A 46 0.09 -15.87 13.78
CA TYR A 46 -0.64 -14.76 13.18
C TYR A 46 -0.79 -13.55 14.11
N ASN A 47 0.18 -13.33 15.00
CA ASN A 47 0.21 -12.08 15.72
C ASN A 47 0.49 -10.92 14.76
N ILE A 48 0.08 -9.74 15.19
CA ILE A 48 0.19 -8.53 14.38
C ILE A 48 1.64 -8.19 14.05
N GLU A 49 2.59 -8.50 14.92
CA GLU A 49 4.02 -8.27 14.72
C GLU A 49 4.55 -9.02 13.50
N SER A 50 4.26 -10.32 13.43
CA SER A 50 4.63 -11.19 12.32
C SER A 50 3.95 -10.74 11.04
N TYR A 51 2.66 -10.46 11.09
CA TYR A 51 1.91 -10.03 9.91
C TYR A 51 2.45 -8.73 9.31
N TYR A 52 2.66 -7.68 10.12
CA TYR A 52 3.16 -6.40 9.65
C TYR A 52 4.58 -6.51 9.08
N LEU A 53 5.43 -7.36 9.68
CA LEU A 53 6.75 -7.60 9.11
C LEU A 53 6.63 -8.31 7.76
N SER A 54 5.82 -9.36 7.65
CA SER A 54 5.61 -10.09 6.39
C SER A 54 5.04 -9.20 5.29
N LEU A 55 4.07 -8.34 5.60
CA LEU A 55 3.57 -7.32 4.69
C LEU A 55 4.69 -6.39 4.22
N TRP A 56 5.49 -5.86 5.15
CA TRP A 56 6.60 -4.97 4.82
C TRP A 56 7.61 -5.64 3.88
N LEU A 57 8.03 -6.87 4.21
CA LEU A 57 8.95 -7.65 3.38
C LEU A 57 8.35 -7.91 1.99
N THR A 58 7.03 -8.09 1.89
CA THR A 58 6.33 -8.25 0.62
C THR A 58 6.39 -6.96 -0.20
N TYR A 59 6.17 -5.77 0.38
CA TYR A 59 6.36 -4.49 -0.33
C TYR A 59 7.79 -4.25 -0.80
N ILE A 60 8.78 -4.65 0.01
CA ILE A 60 10.20 -4.58 -0.40
C ILE A 60 10.41 -5.40 -1.67
N TYR A 61 9.79 -6.58 -1.72
CA TYR A 61 9.98 -7.55 -2.78
C TYR A 61 9.10 -7.31 -4.01
N ASP A 62 8.03 -6.52 -3.89
CA ASP A 62 7.09 -6.15 -4.96
C ASP A 62 7.70 -5.29 -6.07
N TYR A 63 9.01 -5.11 -6.11
CA TYR A 63 9.65 -4.36 -7.17
C TYR A 63 9.55 -5.09 -8.54
N ARG A 64 8.65 -4.59 -9.41
CA ARG A 64 8.38 -5.06 -10.77
C ARG A 64 7.88 -6.52 -10.84
N GLN A 65 7.34 -7.07 -9.76
CA GLN A 65 6.75 -8.41 -9.77
C GLN A 65 5.29 -8.34 -10.27
N ARG A 66 4.74 -9.49 -10.66
CA ARG A 66 3.30 -9.59 -10.92
C ARG A 66 2.58 -9.58 -9.57
N THR A 67 1.53 -8.77 -9.45
CA THR A 67 0.76 -8.65 -8.21
C THR A 67 0.28 -10.01 -7.73
N GLU A 68 -0.25 -10.84 -8.61
CA GLU A 68 -0.80 -12.16 -8.30
C GLU A 68 0.28 -13.14 -7.81
N LEU A 69 1.54 -12.96 -8.24
CA LEU A 69 2.64 -13.79 -7.75
C LEU A 69 2.95 -13.52 -6.27
N LEU A 70 2.77 -12.28 -5.81
CA LEU A 70 3.17 -11.87 -4.47
C LEU A 70 2.02 -11.78 -3.49
N TRP A 71 0.92 -11.18 -3.92
CA TRP A 71 -0.24 -10.89 -3.10
C TRP A 71 -1.33 -11.92 -3.34
N PRO A 72 -2.05 -12.34 -2.29
CA PRO A 72 -3.12 -13.31 -2.41
C PRO A 72 -4.28 -12.72 -3.21
N ASP A 73 -4.75 -13.48 -4.18
CA ASP A 73 -6.01 -13.29 -4.86
C ASP A 73 -6.98 -14.40 -4.43
N THR A 74 -8.18 -14.00 -4.01
CA THR A 74 -9.18 -14.90 -3.44
C THR A 74 -9.76 -15.87 -4.46
N GLU A 75 -9.58 -15.60 -5.75
CA GLU A 75 -10.08 -16.43 -6.86
C GLU A 75 -8.99 -17.33 -7.48
N ASP A 76 -7.71 -17.11 -7.15
CA ASP A 76 -6.58 -17.87 -7.69
C ASP A 76 -5.74 -18.46 -6.55
N GLU A 77 -5.91 -19.75 -6.28
CA GLU A 77 -5.14 -20.47 -5.25
C GLU A 77 -3.63 -20.53 -5.53
N SER A 78 -3.21 -20.28 -6.78
CA SER A 78 -1.79 -20.24 -7.16
C SER A 78 -1.12 -18.89 -6.86
N SER A 79 -1.92 -17.88 -6.51
CA SER A 79 -1.47 -16.52 -6.17
C SER A 79 -0.86 -16.43 -4.76
N GLY A 80 -0.31 -15.29 -4.38
CA GLY A 80 0.12 -15.05 -2.98
C GLY A 80 1.39 -15.80 -2.54
N LYS A 81 2.16 -16.37 -3.47
CA LYS A 81 3.42 -17.07 -3.17
C LYS A 81 4.42 -16.18 -2.45
N GLY A 82 4.50 -14.91 -2.84
CA GLY A 82 5.36 -13.92 -2.21
C GLY A 82 5.06 -13.74 -0.73
N LEU A 83 3.81 -13.43 -0.40
CA LEU A 83 3.36 -13.28 0.99
C LEU A 83 3.62 -14.56 1.79
N ALA A 84 3.33 -15.74 1.24
CA ALA A 84 3.60 -17.01 1.91
C ALA A 84 5.10 -17.24 2.21
N ILE A 85 5.98 -16.85 1.28
CA ILE A 85 7.43 -16.89 1.47
C ILE A 85 7.88 -15.88 2.54
N MET A 86 7.35 -14.66 2.50
CA MET A 86 7.70 -13.62 3.48
C MET A 86 7.21 -13.97 4.88
N MET A 87 6.03 -14.57 5.01
CA MET A 87 5.53 -15.10 6.27
C MET A 87 6.43 -16.20 6.83
N TYR A 88 6.97 -17.07 5.98
CA TYR A 88 7.88 -18.11 6.44
C TYR A 88 9.22 -17.53 6.88
N ILE A 89 9.75 -16.55 6.15
CA ILE A 89 10.94 -15.79 6.56
C ILE A 89 10.70 -15.14 7.93
N THR A 90 9.54 -14.51 8.12
CA THR A 90 9.15 -13.91 9.39
C THR A 90 9.04 -14.93 10.51
N TYR A 91 8.42 -16.09 10.26
CA TYR A 91 8.34 -17.18 11.23
C TYR A 91 9.73 -17.67 11.66
N LEU A 92 10.64 -17.89 10.70
CA LEU A 92 12.02 -18.26 11.01
C LEU A 92 12.74 -17.17 11.81
N TYR A 93 12.42 -15.90 11.55
CA TYR A 93 13.06 -14.75 12.16
C TYR A 93 12.53 -14.42 13.57
N ILE A 94 11.21 -14.36 13.77
CA ILE A 94 10.58 -13.96 15.04
C ILE A 94 10.40 -15.17 15.95
N ASP A 95 9.73 -16.22 15.47
CA ASP A 95 9.32 -17.35 16.29
C ASP A 95 10.49 -18.32 16.56
N GLN A 96 11.22 -18.69 15.49
CA GLN A 96 12.37 -19.59 15.61
C GLN A 96 13.68 -18.87 15.99
N LYS A 97 13.67 -17.53 16.01
CA LYS A 97 14.81 -16.68 16.35
C LYS A 97 16.10 -17.05 15.60
N LEU A 98 15.98 -17.53 14.36
CA LEU A 98 17.15 -17.93 13.58
C LEU A 98 17.97 -16.71 13.17
N GLU A 99 19.29 -16.87 13.15
CA GLU A 99 20.19 -15.88 12.58
C GLU A 99 19.95 -15.70 11.08
N ILE A 100 20.13 -14.49 10.58
CA ILE A 100 19.79 -14.10 9.20
C ILE A 100 20.50 -15.00 8.17
N GLU A 101 21.73 -15.42 8.44
CA GLU A 101 22.47 -16.28 7.51
C GLU A 101 21.88 -17.70 7.44
N ASN A 102 21.35 -18.22 8.54
CA ASN A 102 20.64 -19.50 8.57
C ASN A 102 19.29 -19.40 7.84
N ILE A 103 18.61 -18.26 7.98
CA ILE A 103 17.38 -17.98 7.21
C ILE A 103 17.71 -18.00 5.72
N LYS A 104 18.74 -17.25 5.28
CA LYS A 104 19.18 -17.24 3.87
C LYS A 104 19.49 -18.64 3.35
N GLN A 105 20.20 -19.47 4.11
CA GLN A 105 20.51 -20.85 3.70
C GLN A 105 19.24 -21.70 3.50
N LYS A 106 18.21 -21.48 4.33
CA LYS A 106 16.93 -22.19 4.21
C LYS A 106 16.09 -21.73 3.03
N VAL A 107 16.06 -20.42 2.76
CA VAL A 107 15.08 -19.84 1.83
C VAL A 107 15.66 -19.35 0.51
N TYR A 108 16.97 -19.17 0.39
CA TYR A 108 17.58 -18.62 -0.82
C TYR A 108 18.33 -19.70 -1.61
N ASN A 109 17.77 -20.07 -2.75
CA ASN A 109 18.41 -20.98 -3.69
C ASN A 109 19.34 -20.19 -4.63
N ARG A 110 20.64 -20.22 -4.34
CA ARG A 110 21.69 -19.55 -5.12
C ARG A 110 21.79 -20.06 -6.57
N GLN A 111 21.54 -21.33 -6.81
CA GLN A 111 21.64 -21.92 -8.15
C GLN A 111 20.52 -21.42 -9.08
N LEU A 112 19.32 -21.24 -8.53
CA LEU A 112 18.14 -20.81 -9.28
C LEU A 112 17.92 -19.30 -9.27
N ASP A 113 18.66 -18.56 -8.44
CA ASP A 113 18.40 -17.15 -8.15
C ASP A 113 16.96 -16.92 -7.68
N ARG A 114 16.54 -17.66 -6.64
CA ARG A 114 15.15 -17.65 -6.15
C ARG A 114 15.06 -17.68 -4.63
N LEU A 115 14.04 -17.03 -4.09
CA LEU A 115 13.53 -17.37 -2.77
C LEU A 115 12.60 -18.57 -2.92
N CYS A 116 12.84 -19.63 -2.16
CA CYS A 116 12.13 -20.89 -2.22
C CYS A 116 11.94 -21.45 -0.82
N ILE A 117 10.75 -21.98 -0.55
CA ILE A 117 10.49 -22.83 0.62
C ILE A 117 10.58 -24.30 0.21
N CYS A 118 9.88 -24.64 -0.87
CA CYS A 118 9.89 -25.93 -1.54
C CYS A 118 9.92 -25.71 -3.06
N SER A 119 10.03 -26.77 -3.85
CA SER A 119 10.20 -26.65 -5.32
C SER A 119 9.07 -25.90 -6.05
N GLN A 120 7.87 -25.86 -5.47
CA GLN A 120 6.67 -25.26 -6.07
C GLN A 120 6.34 -23.87 -5.49
N LEU A 121 6.90 -23.56 -4.33
CA LEU A 121 6.77 -22.28 -3.66
C LEU A 121 8.09 -21.52 -3.76
N CYS A 122 8.30 -20.94 -4.94
CA CYS A 122 9.47 -20.17 -5.29
C CYS A 122 9.07 -18.87 -6.00
N ILE A 123 9.83 -17.80 -5.75
CA ILE A 123 9.75 -16.54 -6.49
C ILE A 123 11.16 -16.09 -6.94
N PRO A 124 11.30 -15.47 -8.13
CA PRO A 124 12.57 -14.94 -8.59
C PRO A 124 13.18 -13.94 -7.61
N ALA A 125 14.45 -14.12 -7.24
CA ALA A 125 15.28 -13.20 -6.45
C ALA A 125 15.55 -11.88 -7.17
N ARG A 126 15.63 -11.96 -8.51
CA ARG A 126 15.99 -10.85 -9.40
C ARG A 126 17.30 -10.18 -8.98
N THR A 127 18.36 -10.96 -8.73
CA THR A 127 19.64 -10.42 -8.24
C THR A 127 20.34 -9.43 -9.17
N ASN A 128 19.96 -9.40 -10.46
CA ASN A 128 20.38 -8.35 -11.40
C ASN A 128 19.95 -6.94 -10.94
N TRP A 129 18.95 -6.86 -10.07
CA TRP A 129 18.54 -5.66 -9.36
C TRP A 129 18.98 -5.85 -7.93
N LYS A 130 20.19 -5.40 -7.58
CA LYS A 130 20.81 -5.61 -6.25
C LYS A 130 19.94 -5.21 -5.04
N TYR A 131 18.83 -4.50 -5.24
CA TYR A 131 18.11 -3.80 -4.18
C TYR A 131 17.12 -4.66 -3.36
N PRO A 132 16.18 -5.46 -3.92
CA PRO A 132 15.11 -6.06 -3.10
C PRO A 132 15.61 -7.05 -2.04
N LEU A 133 16.48 -8.00 -2.41
CA LEU A 133 17.05 -8.95 -1.44
C LEU A 133 17.95 -8.27 -0.41
N GLN A 134 18.79 -7.31 -0.83
CA GLN A 134 19.64 -6.57 0.10
C GLN A 134 18.80 -5.74 1.07
N SER A 135 17.73 -5.11 0.59
CA SER A 135 16.78 -4.36 1.41
C SER A 135 16.06 -5.25 2.41
N LEU A 136 15.65 -6.45 2.01
CA LEU A 136 15.03 -7.43 2.88
C LEU A 136 15.99 -7.82 4.02
N TRP A 137 17.21 -8.26 3.69
CA TRP A 137 18.17 -8.70 4.71
C TRP A 137 18.65 -7.55 5.60
N ARG A 138 18.83 -6.35 5.04
CA ARG A 138 19.18 -5.14 5.80
C ARG A 138 18.08 -4.79 6.81
N THR A 139 16.82 -4.83 6.38
CA THR A 139 15.67 -4.56 7.23
C THR A 139 15.65 -5.51 8.43
N LEU A 140 15.77 -6.82 8.18
CA LEU A 140 15.85 -7.81 9.26
C LEU A 140 17.04 -7.55 10.19
N LYS A 141 18.22 -7.25 9.64
CA LYS A 141 19.43 -7.01 10.44
C LYS A 141 19.24 -5.85 11.43
N ILE A 142 18.74 -4.72 10.94
CA ILE A 142 18.51 -3.54 11.79
C ILE A 142 17.42 -3.80 12.84
N LEU A 143 16.38 -4.55 12.48
CA LEU A 143 15.30 -4.92 13.41
C LEU A 143 15.75 -5.82 14.57
N ASN A 144 16.94 -6.43 14.53
CA ASN A 144 17.49 -7.11 15.71
C ASN A 144 17.59 -6.16 16.92
N ASN A 145 17.81 -4.86 16.69
CA ASN A 145 17.86 -3.83 17.73
C ASN A 145 16.47 -3.44 18.28
N PHE A 146 15.39 -3.93 17.67
CA PHE A 146 14.00 -3.71 18.08
C PHE A 146 13.32 -5.04 18.43
N ASN A 147 14.06 -5.98 19.03
CA ASN A 147 13.56 -7.30 19.41
C ASN A 147 12.89 -8.05 18.24
N ARG A 148 13.42 -7.87 17.02
CA ARG A 148 12.88 -8.47 15.79
C ARG A 148 11.47 -8.02 15.44
N ASN A 149 11.03 -6.89 15.97
CA ASN A 149 9.65 -6.43 15.92
C ASN A 149 9.52 -5.08 15.20
N ILE A 150 8.91 -5.10 14.01
CA ILE A 150 8.67 -3.88 13.23
C ILE A 150 7.66 -2.94 13.89
N VAL A 151 6.67 -3.48 14.62
CA VAL A 151 5.65 -2.69 15.32
C VAL A 151 6.29 -1.89 16.45
N GLU A 152 7.26 -2.46 17.18
CA GLU A 152 8.01 -1.73 18.21
C GLU A 152 8.84 -0.58 17.62
N LEU A 153 9.51 -0.79 16.48
CA LEU A 153 10.18 0.30 15.76
C LEU A 153 9.16 1.40 15.40
N MET A 154 8.03 1.03 14.80
CA MET A 154 7.01 1.99 14.38
C MET A 154 6.45 2.79 15.55
N LYS A 155 6.12 2.12 16.67
CA LYS A 155 5.67 2.77 17.92
C LYS A 155 6.72 3.74 18.47
N TYR A 156 7.99 3.34 18.44
CA TYR A 156 9.09 4.15 18.93
C TYR A 156 9.21 5.45 18.13
N VAL A 157 9.24 5.38 16.79
CA VAL A 157 9.42 6.57 15.93
C VAL A 157 8.16 7.42 15.79
N TYR A 158 6.96 6.82 15.93
CA TYR A 158 5.68 7.52 15.86
C TYR A 158 5.65 8.72 16.82
N ASN A 159 6.20 8.56 18.02
CA ASN A 159 6.18 9.57 19.09
C ASN A 159 7.39 10.54 19.11
N ILE A 160 8.29 10.50 18.11
CA ILE A 160 9.46 11.40 18.08
C ILE A 160 9.05 12.85 17.76
N ASP A 161 8.05 13.02 16.90
CA ASP A 161 7.50 14.29 16.46
C ASP A 161 5.99 14.13 16.25
N GLU A 162 5.22 14.56 17.24
CA GLU A 162 3.76 14.44 17.30
C GLU A 162 3.02 15.21 16.20
N THR A 163 3.71 16.14 15.52
CA THR A 163 3.13 16.88 14.40
C THR A 163 3.08 16.06 13.12
N GLU A 164 3.95 15.05 12.99
CA GLU A 164 4.09 14.24 11.79
C GLU A 164 4.33 12.73 12.03
N PRO A 165 3.54 12.08 12.89
CA PRO A 165 3.78 10.69 13.30
C PRO A 165 3.82 9.69 12.14
N ILE A 166 2.96 9.84 11.12
CA ILE A 166 2.96 8.94 9.95
C ILE A 166 4.24 9.13 9.13
N ARG A 167 4.71 10.37 8.98
CA ARG A 167 5.95 10.66 8.25
C ARG A 167 7.19 10.16 8.99
N ASN A 168 7.14 10.11 10.33
CA ASN A 168 8.20 9.48 11.12
C ASN A 168 8.29 7.98 10.81
N VAL A 169 7.15 7.29 10.79
CA VAL A 169 7.09 5.87 10.41
C VAL A 169 7.60 5.66 8.98
N ALA A 170 7.14 6.46 8.02
CA ALA A 170 7.60 6.38 6.63
C ALA A 170 9.12 6.57 6.51
N TYR A 171 9.67 7.59 7.19
CA TYR A 171 11.11 7.84 7.15
C TYR A 171 11.92 6.70 7.80
N ALA A 172 11.48 6.17 8.93
CA ALA A 172 12.15 5.07 9.60
C ALA A 172 12.18 3.80 8.73
N LEU A 173 11.04 3.44 8.12
CA LEU A 173 10.97 2.32 7.18
C LEU A 173 11.90 2.54 5.97
N TYR A 174 11.94 3.76 5.42
CA TYR A 174 12.89 4.10 4.37
C TYR A 174 14.36 3.93 4.83
N LEU A 175 14.69 4.41 6.02
CA LEU A 175 16.03 4.43 6.59
C LEU A 175 16.57 3.00 6.81
N ILE A 176 15.78 2.11 7.40
CA ILE A 176 16.20 0.73 7.68
C ILE A 176 16.26 -0.12 6.40
N THR A 177 15.50 0.23 5.36
CA THR A 177 15.32 -0.64 4.20
C THR A 177 16.08 -0.19 2.96
N TYR A 178 16.10 1.11 2.67
CA TYR A 178 16.54 1.64 1.37
C TYR A 178 17.71 2.63 1.44
N ASP A 179 18.03 3.22 2.60
CA ASP A 179 19.15 4.16 2.72
C ASP A 179 20.51 3.45 2.89
N PHE A 180 20.98 2.78 1.83
CA PHE A 180 22.27 2.07 1.80
C PHE A 180 23.50 2.96 1.91
N LYS A 181 23.33 4.29 1.91
CA LYS A 181 24.44 5.22 2.16
C LYS A 181 24.87 5.22 3.62
N LYS A 182 23.99 4.76 4.50
CA LYS A 182 24.23 4.69 5.94
C LYS A 182 24.42 3.25 6.36
N ASP A 183 25.44 2.97 7.14
CA ASP A 183 25.60 1.66 7.74
C ASP A 183 24.60 1.43 8.88
N GLU A 184 24.65 0.26 9.50
CA GLU A 184 23.75 -0.09 10.60
C GLU A 184 23.94 0.80 11.83
N ASN A 185 25.18 1.12 12.19
CA ASN A 185 25.48 1.93 13.37
C ASN A 185 24.99 3.37 13.17
N GLU A 186 25.16 3.92 11.97
CA GLU A 186 24.64 5.22 11.60
C GLU A 186 23.10 5.24 11.59
N VAL A 187 22.45 4.18 11.11
CA VAL A 187 20.99 4.09 11.21
C VAL A 187 20.55 4.06 12.67
N MET A 188 21.19 3.26 13.51
CA MET A 188 20.83 3.18 14.92
C MET A 188 21.06 4.49 15.67
N SER A 189 22.14 5.21 15.37
CA SER A 189 22.38 6.54 15.97
C SER A 189 21.30 7.54 15.58
N ILE A 190 20.86 7.54 14.32
CA ILE A 190 19.76 8.38 13.85
C ILE A 190 18.44 7.98 14.50
N LEU A 191 18.15 6.69 14.64
CA LEU A 191 16.90 6.24 15.26
C LEU A 191 16.85 6.63 16.74
N TYR A 192 17.93 6.42 17.50
CA TYR A 192 17.92 6.67 18.94
C TYR A 192 18.07 8.14 19.36
N ASP A 193 18.64 8.99 18.49
CA ASP A 193 18.73 10.44 18.72
C ASP A 193 17.57 11.16 18.04
N LYS A 194 16.61 11.65 18.84
CA LYS A 194 15.40 12.34 18.36
C LYS A 194 15.71 13.58 17.51
N GLU A 195 16.74 14.34 17.85
CA GLU A 195 17.08 15.57 17.14
C GLU A 195 17.81 15.25 15.82
N LEU A 196 18.69 14.25 15.85
CA LEU A 196 19.31 13.73 14.63
C LEU A 196 18.27 13.12 13.69
N PHE A 197 17.30 12.36 14.22
CA PHE A 197 16.17 11.82 13.46
C PHE A 197 15.40 12.91 12.72
N LYS A 198 14.99 13.97 13.43
CA LYS A 198 14.26 15.11 12.85
C LYS A 198 15.08 15.81 11.76
N LYS A 199 16.38 16.01 12.01
CA LYS A 199 17.31 16.63 11.05
C LYS A 199 17.45 15.80 9.77
N GLU A 200 17.64 14.49 9.89
CA GLU A 200 17.76 13.61 8.73
C GLU A 200 16.42 13.40 8.01
N LYS A 201 15.30 13.34 8.73
CA LYS A 201 13.94 13.35 8.16
C LYS A 201 13.73 14.57 7.28
N LEU A 202 14.15 15.76 7.72
CA LEU A 202 14.04 16.99 6.94
C LEU A 202 14.88 16.94 5.66
N LYS A 203 16.06 16.32 5.69
CA LYS A 203 16.86 16.10 4.48
C LYS A 203 16.18 15.13 3.52
N TRP A 204 15.62 14.03 4.05
CA TRP A 204 14.89 13.04 3.26
C TRP A 204 13.68 13.65 2.57
N LYS A 205 12.90 14.48 3.27
CA LYS A 205 11.76 15.24 2.71
C LYS A 205 12.10 16.10 1.51
N LYS A 206 13.30 16.68 1.47
CA LYS A 206 13.79 17.51 0.37
C LYS A 206 14.40 16.67 -0.78
N SER A 207 14.47 15.35 -0.61
CA SER A 207 15.08 14.46 -1.59
C SER A 207 14.03 13.81 -2.50
N LYS A 208 14.46 13.34 -3.68
CA LYS A 208 13.62 12.54 -4.58
C LYS A 208 13.10 11.24 -3.96
N ASN A 209 13.75 10.76 -2.89
CA ASN A 209 13.38 9.53 -2.21
C ASN A 209 12.25 9.73 -1.20
N TYR A 210 11.81 10.98 -0.96
CA TYR A 210 10.64 11.24 -0.14
C TYR A 210 9.42 10.49 -0.68
N TYR A 211 9.21 10.49 -1.99
CA TYR A 211 8.08 9.83 -2.66
C TYR A 211 8.33 8.35 -2.97
N HIS A 212 9.07 7.64 -2.13
CA HIS A 212 9.36 6.22 -2.38
C HIS A 212 8.05 5.39 -2.34
N LYS A 213 7.55 4.98 -3.51
CA LYS A 213 6.22 4.37 -3.71
C LYS A 213 5.91 3.23 -2.72
N ARG A 214 6.84 2.30 -2.52
CA ARG A 214 6.66 1.13 -1.63
C ARG A 214 6.60 1.50 -0.15
N VAL A 215 7.28 2.57 0.25
CA VAL A 215 7.21 3.07 1.63
C VAL A 215 5.81 3.61 1.90
N TRP A 216 5.33 4.49 1.03
CA TRP A 216 3.99 5.07 1.19
C TRP A 216 2.87 4.05 1.05
N ALA A 217 2.99 3.08 0.13
CA ALA A 217 2.03 1.99 0.02
C ALA A 217 1.97 1.13 1.30
N GLY A 218 3.11 0.72 1.84
CA GLY A 218 3.14 -0.04 3.10
C GLY A 218 2.62 0.75 4.28
N VAL A 219 3.02 2.01 4.42
CA VAL A 219 2.52 2.91 5.47
C VAL A 219 1.01 3.09 5.37
N ARG A 220 0.48 3.38 4.18
CA ARG A 220 -0.97 3.49 3.95
C ARG A 220 -1.70 2.22 4.43
N ASP A 221 -1.23 1.05 4.03
CA ASP A 221 -1.89 -0.21 4.34
C ASP A 221 -1.77 -0.57 5.84
N PHE A 222 -0.71 -0.12 6.53
CA PHE A 222 -0.61 -0.22 8.00
C PHE A 222 -1.63 0.63 8.75
N PHE A 223 -1.94 1.83 8.24
CA PHE A 223 -2.82 2.80 8.89
C PHE A 223 -4.28 2.73 8.42
N LYS A 224 -4.56 2.13 7.26
CA LYS A 224 -5.92 2.00 6.68
C LYS A 224 -6.39 0.56 6.47
N GLY A 225 -5.47 -0.41 6.45
CA GLY A 225 -5.76 -1.83 6.20
C GLY A 225 -6.67 -2.49 7.22
N SER A 226 -7.10 -3.71 6.89
CA SER A 226 -7.94 -4.55 7.76
C SER A 226 -7.38 -4.70 9.20
N TYR A 227 -6.06 -4.75 9.35
CA TYR A 227 -5.39 -4.85 10.67
C TYR A 227 -5.04 -3.51 11.32
N SER A 228 -5.36 -2.40 10.66
CA SER A 228 -5.10 -1.07 11.21
C SER A 228 -5.71 -0.92 12.59
N LYS A 229 -6.93 -1.44 12.84
CA LYS A 229 -7.59 -1.30 14.15
C LYS A 229 -6.72 -1.82 15.31
N GLU A 230 -6.12 -2.99 15.16
CA GLU A 230 -5.28 -3.57 16.21
C GLU A 230 -3.97 -2.81 16.35
N PHE A 231 -3.31 -2.45 15.25
CA PHE A 231 -2.07 -1.65 15.29
C PHE A 231 -2.30 -0.25 15.89
N LEU A 232 -3.35 0.42 15.44
CA LEU A 232 -3.74 1.74 15.91
C LEU A 232 -4.15 1.73 17.38
N SER A 233 -4.69 0.62 17.90
CA SER A 233 -4.97 0.48 19.33
C SER A 233 -3.70 0.52 20.21
N LYS A 234 -2.53 0.23 19.62
CA LYS A 234 -1.21 0.30 20.27
C LYS A 234 -0.58 1.70 20.16
N LEU A 235 -1.25 2.67 19.52
CA LEU A 235 -0.78 4.03 19.27
C LEU A 235 -1.76 5.06 19.82
N ASN A 236 -1.27 6.27 20.12
CA ASN A 236 -2.16 7.41 20.33
C ASN A 236 -2.64 7.94 18.96
N TRP A 237 -3.50 7.15 18.31
CA TRP A 237 -3.92 7.37 16.94
C TRP A 237 -4.94 8.50 16.81
N ASN A 238 -4.75 9.35 15.81
CA ASN A 238 -5.75 10.30 15.37
C ASN A 238 -5.95 10.17 13.86
N LYS A 239 -7.20 9.98 13.42
CA LYS A 239 -7.56 9.87 12.01
C LYS A 239 -7.15 11.11 11.20
N LEU A 240 -7.05 12.29 11.84
CA LEU A 240 -6.55 13.50 11.21
C LEU A 240 -5.13 13.36 10.66
N TYR A 241 -4.32 12.44 11.18
CA TYR A 241 -2.98 12.20 10.66
C TYR A 241 -2.98 11.56 9.28
N LEU A 242 -4.09 10.99 8.79
CA LEU A 242 -4.18 10.42 7.45
C LEU A 242 -3.88 11.43 6.33
N GLU A 243 -4.00 12.73 6.59
CA GLU A 243 -3.56 13.77 5.65
C GLU A 243 -2.06 13.76 5.34
N GLN A 244 -1.27 13.13 6.22
CA GLN A 244 0.18 13.01 6.07
C GLN A 244 0.56 11.93 5.06
N LEU A 245 -0.37 11.04 4.71
CA LEU A 245 -0.20 10.09 3.64
C LEU A 245 -0.06 10.86 2.32
N GLU A 246 0.96 10.50 1.55
CA GLU A 246 1.18 11.05 0.21
C GLU A 246 0.42 10.23 -0.83
N LEU A 247 0.09 10.89 -1.95
CA LEU A 247 -0.32 10.18 -3.16
C LEU A 247 0.86 9.34 -3.66
N PRO A 248 0.75 8.01 -3.79
CA PRO A 248 1.72 7.27 -4.55
C PRO A 248 1.58 7.72 -6.00
N GLY A 249 2.64 8.34 -6.50
CA GLY A 249 2.69 8.93 -7.84
C GLY A 249 2.82 7.87 -8.93
N ASP A 250 1.85 6.97 -9.05
CA ASP A 250 1.89 5.89 -10.02
C ASP A 250 1.06 6.17 -11.28
N ILE A 251 1.48 5.60 -12.41
CA ILE A 251 0.96 5.92 -13.75
C ILE A 251 -0.53 5.59 -13.87
N HIS A 252 -1.01 4.61 -13.09
CA HIS A 252 -2.42 4.28 -13.04
C HIS A 252 -3.28 5.40 -12.42
N ASN A 253 -2.72 6.27 -11.57
CA ASN A 253 -3.45 7.42 -11.01
C ASN A 253 -3.63 8.45 -12.12
N ILE A 254 -2.59 8.66 -12.93
CA ILE A 254 -2.65 9.49 -14.14
C ILE A 254 -3.73 8.95 -15.08
N TYR A 255 -3.65 7.68 -15.47
CA TYR A 255 -4.62 7.07 -16.38
C TYR A 255 -6.05 7.09 -15.82
N PHE A 256 -6.25 6.79 -14.53
CA PHE A 256 -7.59 6.86 -13.95
C PHE A 256 -8.16 8.27 -14.04
N ILE A 257 -7.36 9.26 -13.65
CA ILE A 257 -7.72 10.68 -13.64
C ILE A 257 -8.06 11.18 -15.05
N GLU A 258 -7.22 10.85 -16.03
CA GLU A 258 -7.45 11.13 -17.46
C GLU A 258 -8.76 10.49 -17.94
N ASN A 259 -9.00 9.21 -17.61
CA ASN A 259 -10.15 8.46 -18.11
C ASN A 259 -11.47 8.85 -17.43
N ILE A 260 -11.47 9.24 -16.16
CA ILE A 260 -12.68 9.83 -15.54
C ILE A 260 -12.96 11.23 -16.10
N GLY A 261 -12.03 11.81 -16.88
CA GLY A 261 -12.17 13.15 -17.43
C GLY A 261 -11.98 14.22 -16.37
N LEU A 262 -11.13 13.98 -15.37
CA LEU A 262 -10.72 15.04 -14.45
C LEU A 262 -10.10 16.19 -15.25
N ASP A 263 -9.32 15.87 -16.28
CA ASP A 263 -8.74 16.84 -17.20
C ASP A 263 -9.82 17.73 -17.81
N SER A 264 -10.93 17.17 -18.32
CA SER A 264 -12.04 18.01 -18.83
C SER A 264 -12.76 18.79 -17.72
N LEU A 265 -12.79 18.25 -16.49
CA LEU A 265 -13.29 18.98 -15.31
C LEU A 265 -12.32 20.08 -14.85
N LEU A 266 -11.04 19.96 -15.18
CA LEU A 266 -9.97 20.90 -14.86
C LEU A 266 -9.73 21.91 -15.98
N GLU A 267 -9.91 21.56 -17.26
CA GLU A 267 -9.87 22.41 -18.46
C GLU A 267 -10.96 23.48 -18.41
N ASP A 268 -12.14 23.14 -17.88
CA ASP A 268 -13.22 24.11 -17.64
C ASP A 268 -12.88 25.14 -16.53
N ILE A 269 -11.74 24.99 -15.86
CA ILE A 269 -11.42 25.65 -14.57
C ILE A 269 -10.02 26.27 -14.55
N LEU A 270 -9.07 25.70 -15.28
CA LEU A 270 -7.68 26.09 -15.36
C LEU A 270 -7.37 26.32 -16.84
N ASP A 271 -6.83 27.50 -17.16
CA ASP A 271 -6.42 27.84 -18.53
C ASP A 271 -5.38 26.84 -19.08
N ASP A 272 -4.64 26.16 -18.19
CA ASP A 272 -3.77 25.02 -18.49
C ASP A 272 -3.82 23.99 -17.34
N ILE A 273 -3.91 22.70 -17.67
CA ILE A 273 -3.67 21.62 -16.71
C ILE A 273 -2.17 21.56 -16.44
N PRO A 274 -1.68 21.75 -15.20
CA PRO A 274 -0.27 21.56 -14.88
C PRO A 274 0.13 20.11 -15.11
N ASP A 275 1.33 19.91 -15.68
CA ASP A 275 1.97 18.58 -15.84
C ASP A 275 2.05 17.76 -14.53
N ASP A 276 1.89 18.41 -13.36
CA ASP A 276 1.87 17.76 -12.04
C ASP A 276 0.56 18.01 -11.27
N TYR A 277 -0.52 17.34 -11.71
CA TYR A 277 -1.82 17.35 -11.02
C TYR A 277 -1.72 17.00 -9.52
N ARG A 278 -0.71 16.22 -9.10
CA ARG A 278 -0.50 15.88 -7.68
C ARG A 278 -0.14 17.11 -6.85
N ALA A 279 0.75 17.94 -7.36
CA ALA A 279 1.11 19.20 -6.72
C ALA A 279 -0.11 20.13 -6.65
N MET A 280 -0.95 20.13 -7.68
CA MET A 280 -2.20 20.88 -7.69
C MET A 280 -3.21 20.36 -6.65
N LEU A 281 -3.52 19.07 -6.62
CA LEU A 281 -4.42 18.47 -5.64
C LEU A 281 -3.94 18.71 -4.21
N ARG A 282 -2.63 18.60 -3.98
CA ARG A 282 -2.01 18.93 -2.70
C ARG A 282 -2.18 20.40 -2.35
N LYS A 283 -1.90 21.32 -3.27
CA LYS A 283 -2.10 22.76 -3.08
C LYS A 283 -3.56 23.07 -2.75
N PHE A 284 -4.50 22.50 -3.50
CA PHE A 284 -5.93 22.65 -3.26
C PHE A 284 -6.33 22.15 -1.86
N TYR A 285 -5.78 21.01 -1.42
CA TYR A 285 -5.98 20.53 -0.05
C TYR A 285 -5.47 21.54 0.98
N GLU A 286 -4.22 21.98 0.86
CA GLU A 286 -3.60 22.89 1.83
C GLU A 286 -4.38 24.21 1.95
N GLU A 287 -4.85 24.77 0.83
CA GLU A 287 -5.67 25.99 0.80
C GLU A 287 -7.07 25.83 1.41
N ASN A 288 -7.59 24.60 1.50
CA ASN A 288 -8.94 24.30 1.98
C ASN A 288 -8.95 23.30 3.16
N ARG A 289 -7.80 23.13 3.81
CA ARG A 289 -7.48 22.02 4.71
C ARG A 289 -8.51 21.85 5.82
N ASP A 290 -8.84 22.92 6.53
CA ASP A 290 -9.74 22.83 7.68
C ASP A 290 -11.16 22.43 7.28
N ALA A 291 -11.68 22.96 6.17
CA ALA A 291 -12.99 22.59 5.64
C ALA A 291 -13.02 21.12 5.16
N LEU A 292 -11.96 20.68 4.49
CA LEU A 292 -11.85 19.30 3.99
C LEU A 292 -11.68 18.29 5.13
N ARG A 293 -10.92 18.63 6.16
CA ARG A 293 -10.78 17.82 7.39
C ARG A 293 -12.10 17.60 8.10
N GLN A 294 -12.96 18.63 8.19
CA GLN A 294 -14.30 18.50 8.76
C GLN A 294 -15.17 17.50 7.97
N MET A 295 -14.88 17.30 6.69
CA MET A 295 -15.52 16.30 5.83
C MET A 295 -14.80 14.95 5.81
N ASN A 296 -13.72 14.78 6.59
CA ASN A 296 -12.85 13.61 6.58
C ASN A 296 -12.31 13.30 5.16
N LEU A 297 -11.94 14.36 4.44
CA LEU A 297 -11.30 14.30 3.13
C LEU A 297 -9.79 14.50 3.28
N TYR A 298 -8.99 13.65 2.65
CA TYR A 298 -7.52 13.67 2.71
C TYR A 298 -6.91 13.42 1.34
N VAL A 299 -5.71 13.97 1.09
CA VAL A 299 -5.08 13.99 -0.25
C VAL A 299 -4.90 12.60 -0.82
N GLU A 300 -4.50 11.63 0.01
CA GLU A 300 -4.30 10.24 -0.41
C GLU A 300 -5.57 9.59 -0.97
N GLN A 301 -6.79 10.06 -0.69
CA GLN A 301 -8.00 9.46 -1.26
C GLN A 301 -8.12 9.64 -2.78
N PHE A 302 -7.30 10.51 -3.38
CA PHE A 302 -7.13 10.56 -4.84
C PHE A 302 -6.24 9.44 -5.39
N ASP A 303 -5.71 8.59 -4.51
CA ASP A 303 -4.96 7.40 -4.90
C ASP A 303 -5.89 6.23 -5.26
N VAL A 304 -5.91 5.95 -6.54
CA VAL A 304 -6.70 4.94 -7.23
C VAL A 304 -5.80 3.87 -7.86
N THR A 305 -4.50 3.84 -7.55
CA THR A 305 -3.53 3.08 -8.36
C THR A 305 -3.56 1.57 -8.28
N TYR A 306 -4.28 0.96 -7.34
CA TYR A 306 -4.14 -0.48 -7.15
C TYR A 306 -5.37 -1.34 -7.50
N ASP A 307 -6.57 -0.76 -7.66
CA ASP A 307 -7.79 -1.56 -7.78
C ASP A 307 -8.66 -1.27 -9.02
N TYR A 308 -8.48 -0.13 -9.68
CA TYR A 308 -9.36 0.30 -10.77
C TYR A 308 -8.88 -0.11 -12.17
N ASP A 309 -7.64 -0.62 -12.29
CA ASP A 309 -7.00 -0.90 -13.59
C ASP A 309 -7.38 -2.29 -14.18
N ARG A 310 -7.80 -3.26 -13.35
CA ARG A 310 -8.20 -4.62 -13.82
C ARG A 310 -8.98 -5.43 -12.79
N GLU A 311 -8.60 -5.36 -11.52
CA GLU A 311 -9.13 -6.22 -10.44
C GLU A 311 -10.62 -5.95 -10.12
N MET A 312 -11.06 -4.68 -10.07
CA MET A 312 -12.49 -4.37 -9.91
C MET A 312 -13.35 -4.91 -11.06
N CYS A 313 -12.81 -4.97 -12.29
CA CYS A 313 -13.51 -5.51 -13.45
C CYS A 313 -13.53 -7.05 -13.45
N LYS A 314 -12.45 -7.69 -12.98
CA LYS A 314 -12.36 -9.15 -12.83
C LYS A 314 -13.26 -9.69 -11.71
N LYS A 315 -13.25 -9.05 -10.55
CA LYS A 315 -14.02 -9.45 -9.33
C LYS A 315 -15.51 -9.09 -9.37
N ALA A 316 -16.08 -8.90 -10.56
CA ALA A 316 -17.46 -8.49 -10.77
C ALA A 316 -17.90 -7.20 -10.01
N ARG A 317 -16.95 -6.35 -9.57
CA ARG A 317 -17.22 -5.02 -8.99
C ARG A 317 -17.43 -3.95 -10.08
N CYS A 318 -17.72 -4.37 -11.31
CA CYS A 318 -17.96 -3.52 -12.48
C CYS A 318 -19.02 -2.44 -12.24
N LYS A 319 -19.97 -2.65 -11.31
CA LYS A 319 -21.00 -1.66 -10.96
C LYS A 319 -20.45 -0.38 -10.32
N ILE A 320 -19.25 -0.44 -9.76
CA ILE A 320 -18.60 0.66 -9.02
C ILE A 320 -17.36 1.19 -9.78
N CYS A 321 -16.89 0.46 -10.80
CA CYS A 321 -15.74 0.86 -11.61
C CYS A 321 -16.14 2.03 -12.52
N PRO A 322 -15.55 3.24 -12.34
CA PRO A 322 -15.84 4.36 -13.21
C PRO A 322 -15.40 4.09 -14.65
N LEU A 323 -14.35 3.27 -14.84
CA LEU A 323 -13.68 2.99 -16.11
C LEU A 323 -14.35 1.90 -16.96
N TYR A 324 -15.39 1.24 -16.46
CA TYR A 324 -16.02 0.09 -17.12
C TYR A 324 -16.94 0.46 -18.30
N VAL A 325 -17.10 1.73 -18.64
CA VAL A 325 -17.79 2.11 -19.88
C VAL A 325 -16.87 1.80 -21.04
N GLY A 326 -17.16 0.68 -21.73
CA GLY A 326 -16.38 0.13 -22.84
C GLY A 326 -15.73 1.19 -23.72
N GLN A 327 -14.44 0.96 -24.02
CA GLN A 327 -13.56 1.80 -24.83
C GLN A 327 -14.32 2.53 -25.94
N LYS A 328 -14.54 3.84 -25.75
CA LYS A 328 -14.69 4.92 -26.77
C LYS A 328 -15.49 6.14 -26.29
N HIS A 329 -16.04 6.16 -25.08
CA HIS A 329 -16.79 7.33 -24.61
C HIS A 329 -16.13 8.00 -23.40
N LYS A 330 -15.67 9.24 -23.58
CA LYS A 330 -15.40 10.16 -22.45
C LYS A 330 -16.58 10.09 -21.49
N ILE A 331 -16.32 9.67 -20.25
CA ILE A 331 -17.36 9.52 -19.24
C ILE A 331 -17.88 10.91 -18.89
N ASN A 332 -19.17 11.14 -19.06
CA ASN A 332 -19.81 12.37 -18.60
C ASN A 332 -20.01 12.27 -17.08
N LEU A 333 -19.03 12.77 -16.31
CA LEU A 333 -19.05 12.79 -14.84
C LEU A 333 -20.32 13.43 -14.28
N ASN A 334 -20.92 14.42 -14.97
CA ASN A 334 -22.17 15.03 -14.51
C ASN A 334 -23.33 14.02 -14.47
N ASN A 335 -23.35 13.01 -15.34
CA ASN A 335 -24.38 11.97 -15.33
C ASN A 335 -24.15 10.94 -14.22
N ILE A 336 -22.90 10.60 -13.89
CA ILE A 336 -22.56 9.71 -12.77
C ILE A 336 -22.85 10.41 -11.44
N ILE A 337 -22.37 11.65 -11.28
CA ILE A 337 -22.59 12.46 -10.08
C ILE A 337 -24.10 12.68 -9.85
N LYS A 338 -24.88 12.95 -10.89
CA LYS A 338 -26.36 13.07 -10.79
C LYS A 338 -27.05 11.76 -10.41
N LYS A 339 -26.58 10.61 -10.91
CA LYS A 339 -27.17 9.29 -10.61
C LYS A 339 -26.89 8.82 -9.17
N ILE A 340 -25.70 9.12 -8.65
CA ILE A 340 -25.27 8.69 -7.31
C ILE A 340 -25.92 9.53 -6.18
N TYR A 341 -26.23 10.81 -6.42
CA TYR A 341 -26.67 11.73 -5.36
C TYR A 341 -28.16 11.73 -5.02
N HIS A 342 -29.00 10.97 -5.73
CA HIS A 342 -30.30 10.62 -5.16
C HIS A 342 -30.05 9.58 -4.07
N LYS A 343 -30.12 10.01 -2.80
CA LYS A 343 -29.81 9.22 -1.60
C LYS A 343 -30.52 7.84 -1.58
N GLU A 344 -31.67 7.74 -2.24
CA GLU A 344 -32.45 6.50 -2.42
C GLU A 344 -31.85 5.49 -3.40
N ASN A 345 -30.82 5.86 -4.18
CA ASN A 345 -30.22 5.00 -5.20
C ASN A 345 -28.92 4.33 -4.76
N LEU A 346 -28.26 4.73 -3.67
CA LEU A 346 -27.02 4.08 -3.24
C LEU A 346 -27.28 2.65 -2.72
N GLU A 347 -28.38 2.45 -1.98
CA GLU A 347 -28.83 1.11 -1.55
C GLU A 347 -29.38 0.29 -2.74
N LYS A 348 -30.09 0.94 -3.68
CA LYS A 348 -30.59 0.27 -4.90
C LYS A 348 -29.51 -0.07 -5.93
N ILE A 349 -28.40 0.68 -6.02
CA ILE A 349 -27.27 0.36 -6.91
C ILE A 349 -26.58 -0.94 -6.48
N ILE A 350 -26.63 -1.28 -5.20
CA ILE A 350 -26.19 -2.59 -4.68
C ILE A 350 -27.15 -3.70 -5.18
N GLU A 351 -28.46 -3.42 -5.29
CA GLU A 351 -29.50 -4.37 -5.72
C GLU A 351 -29.77 -4.47 -7.25
N ILE A 352 -29.30 -3.55 -8.09
CA ILE A 352 -29.55 -3.65 -9.55
C ILE A 352 -28.86 -4.88 -10.14
N THR A 353 -29.66 -5.81 -10.65
CA THR A 353 -29.33 -7.04 -11.38
C THR A 353 -28.09 -6.91 -12.28
N PRO A 354 -27.17 -7.90 -12.29
CA PRO A 354 -25.93 -7.83 -13.07
C PRO A 354 -26.25 -7.65 -14.55
N ILE A 355 -25.84 -6.51 -15.13
CA ILE A 355 -25.72 -6.39 -16.58
C ILE A 355 -24.53 -7.26 -16.97
N ARG A 356 -24.80 -8.45 -17.48
CA ARG A 356 -23.81 -9.38 -18.05
C ARG A 356 -23.05 -8.69 -19.17
N LEU A 357 -21.83 -8.22 -18.91
CA LEU A 357 -20.86 -7.86 -19.96
C LEU A 357 -19.40 -8.12 -19.50
N CYS A 358 -19.10 -9.30 -18.95
CA CYS A 358 -17.72 -9.73 -18.67
C CYS A 358 -17.19 -10.73 -19.72
N ASN A 359 -17.54 -10.56 -21.00
CA ASN A 359 -16.97 -11.35 -22.09
C ASN A 359 -16.39 -10.38 -23.13
N GLY A 360 -15.07 -10.16 -23.14
CA GLY A 360 -14.47 -9.34 -24.19
C GLY A 360 -13.04 -8.85 -24.05
N TRP A 361 -12.20 -9.43 -23.20
CA TRP A 361 -10.76 -9.09 -23.14
C TRP A 361 -9.91 -10.32 -23.48
N ASN A 362 -9.73 -10.57 -24.77
CA ASN A 362 -8.57 -11.28 -25.30
C ASN A 362 -7.68 -10.22 -25.96
N GLY A 363 -6.57 -9.88 -25.31
CA GLY A 363 -5.60 -8.89 -25.77
C GLY A 363 -4.37 -8.86 -24.86
#